data_AF-A0A2S8NT23-F1
#
_entry.id   AF-A0A2S8NT23-F1
#
_cell.length_a   1.000
_cell.length_b   1.000
_cell.length_c   1.000
_cell.angle_alpha   90.00
_cell.angle_beta   90.00
_cell.angle_gamma   90.00
#
_symmetry.space_group_name_H-M   'P 1'
#
loop_
_entity.id
_entity.type
_entity.pdbx_description
1 polymer ?
#
loop_
_entity_poly.entity_id
_entity_poly.type
_entity_poly.pdbx_seq_one_letter_code
_entity_poly.pdbx_strand_id
1 'polypeptide(L)'
;WKEGILKYFTDQKDMTPVKKTYVFSRFNGLDQCRYPEKVPKDLPLFIREPFNNWRYTGKMKPYNDSFMGRDKNYFTEEFREDILSNRESRFYANSFLKQDETIEMDYEGPKYLLEKDEDFYINTVKCPLQEEKKFETKHQNYYLHFNPVKKYITLYTEKKNVKEN
;
A
#
# COMPACT_ATOMS: atom_id res chain seq x y z
N TRP A 1 1.70 -42.03 17.37
CA TRP A 1 1.83 -42.28 15.92
C TRP A 1 0.79 -41.54 15.05
N LYS A 2 -0.49 -41.42 15.45
CA LYS A 2 -1.50 -40.68 14.65
C LYS A 2 -1.43 -39.14 14.72
N GLU A 3 -0.97 -38.56 15.82
CA GLU A 3 -0.91 -37.09 15.99
C GLU A 3 0.20 -36.42 15.17
N GLY A 4 1.29 -37.13 14.89
CA GLY A 4 2.40 -36.60 14.07
C GLY A 4 2.07 -36.44 12.59
N ILE A 5 1.14 -37.25 12.05
CA ILE A 5 0.78 -37.24 10.63
C ILE A 5 -0.24 -36.14 10.31
N LEU A 6 -1.15 -35.81 11.24
CA LEU A 6 -2.15 -34.76 11.07
C LEU A 6 -1.52 -33.37 10.87
N LYS A 7 -0.38 -33.10 11.51
CA LYS A 7 0.37 -31.85 11.33
C LYS A 7 0.81 -31.61 9.88
N TYR A 8 1.06 -32.67 9.11
CA TYR A 8 1.46 -32.58 7.70
C TYR A 8 0.27 -32.35 6.75
N PHE A 9 -0.96 -32.63 7.17
CA PHE A 9 -2.16 -32.40 6.36
C PHE A 9 -2.77 -31.00 6.57
N THR A 10 -2.54 -30.37 7.72
CA THR A 10 -3.03 -29.01 8.02
C THR A 10 -2.23 -27.89 7.34
N ASP A 11 -1.02 -28.18 6.84
CA ASP A 11 -0.11 -27.19 6.24
C ASP A 11 -0.14 -27.19 4.69
N GLN A 12 -1.04 -27.96 4.06
CA GLN A 12 -1.17 -27.93 2.61
C GLN A 12 -1.82 -26.62 2.15
N LYS A 13 -0.97 -25.67 1.73
CA LYS A 13 -1.37 -24.43 1.06
C LYS A 13 -2.24 -24.76 -0.15
N ASP A 14 -3.45 -24.20 -0.22
CA ASP A 14 -4.32 -24.29 -1.40
C ASP A 14 -3.67 -23.55 -2.60
N MET A 15 -3.05 -24.33 -3.48
CA MET A 15 -2.35 -23.81 -4.66
C MET A 15 -3.28 -23.55 -5.85
N THR A 16 -4.59 -23.74 -5.70
CA THR A 16 -5.56 -23.53 -6.78
C THR A 16 -5.42 -22.10 -7.32
N PRO A 17 -5.14 -21.90 -8.62
CA PRO A 17 -5.07 -20.58 -9.20
C PRO A 17 -6.44 -19.90 -9.17
N VAL A 18 -6.48 -18.66 -8.69
CA VAL A 18 -7.68 -17.83 -8.70
C VAL A 18 -7.37 -16.49 -9.34
N LYS A 19 -8.39 -15.91 -10.00
CA LYS A 19 -8.32 -14.56 -10.56
C LYS A 19 -9.21 -13.62 -9.74
N LYS A 20 -8.68 -12.47 -9.33
CA LYS A 20 -9.45 -11.48 -8.58
C LYS A 20 -8.88 -10.07 -8.73
N THR A 21 -9.76 -9.11 -8.99
CA THR A 21 -9.40 -7.69 -9.05
C THR A 21 -9.69 -7.01 -7.72
N TYR A 22 -8.79 -6.13 -7.31
CA TYR A 22 -8.95 -5.25 -6.15
C TYR A 22 -8.73 -3.80 -6.59
N VAL A 23 -9.60 -2.91 -6.12
CA VAL A 23 -9.54 -1.48 -6.42
C VAL A 23 -9.58 -0.72 -5.10
N PHE A 24 -8.61 0.16 -4.88
CA PHE A 24 -8.49 0.99 -3.69
C PHE A 24 -8.55 2.46 -4.07
N SER A 25 -9.46 3.20 -3.46
CA SER A 25 -9.59 4.65 -3.60
C SER A 25 -8.95 5.42 -2.45
N ARG A 26 -8.36 4.73 -1.47
CA ARG A 26 -7.66 5.32 -0.31
C ARG A 26 -6.75 4.29 0.38
N PHE A 27 -5.86 4.76 1.25
CA PHE A 27 -5.21 3.91 2.25
C PHE A 27 -6.17 3.62 3.41
N ASN A 28 -7.08 2.67 3.21
CA ASN A 28 -8.07 2.28 4.21
C ASN A 28 -7.47 1.45 5.35
N GLY A 29 -6.19 1.06 5.29
CA GLY A 29 -5.54 0.25 6.31
C GLY A 29 -4.85 1.06 7.42
N LEU A 30 -4.58 2.36 7.26
CA LEU A 30 -3.70 3.12 8.17
C LEU A 30 -4.12 3.05 9.65
N ASP A 31 -5.41 2.97 9.94
CA ASP A 31 -5.96 2.96 11.32
C ASP A 31 -6.42 1.56 11.79
N GLN A 32 -6.37 0.55 10.93
CA GLN A 32 -6.88 -0.80 11.21
C GLN A 32 -5.87 -1.91 10.88
N CYS A 33 -4.64 -1.53 10.53
CA CYS A 33 -3.62 -2.46 10.10
C CYS A 33 -3.06 -3.29 11.26
N ARG A 34 -2.36 -4.38 10.91
CA ARG A 34 -1.84 -5.32 11.91
C ARG A 34 -0.68 -4.76 12.74
N TYR A 35 0.07 -3.80 12.18
CA TYR A 35 1.26 -3.20 12.80
C TYR A 35 1.13 -1.67 12.88
N PRO A 36 0.21 -1.13 13.71
CA PRO A 36 -0.03 0.31 13.81
C PRO A 36 1.22 1.09 14.22
N GLU A 37 2.14 0.48 14.98
CA GLU A 37 3.41 1.07 15.37
C GLU A 37 4.40 1.26 14.21
N LYS A 38 4.15 0.61 13.06
CA LYS A 38 4.95 0.70 11.83
C LYS A 38 4.34 1.63 10.79
N VAL A 39 3.15 2.16 11.03
CA VAL A 39 2.57 3.19 10.18
C VAL A 39 3.42 4.46 10.31
N PRO A 40 3.88 5.07 9.19
CA PRO A 40 4.74 6.23 9.28
C PRO A 40 4.01 7.43 9.89
N LYS A 41 4.68 8.09 10.85
CA LYS A 41 4.11 9.19 11.65
C LYS A 41 4.27 10.56 11.00
N ASP A 42 5.11 10.62 9.98
CA ASP A 42 5.52 11.78 9.20
C ASP A 42 4.75 11.93 7.88
N LEU A 43 3.75 11.08 7.65
CA LEU A 43 2.85 11.21 6.49
C LEU A 43 2.04 12.51 6.61
N PRO A 44 1.92 13.28 5.50
CA PRO A 44 0.93 14.35 5.41
C PRO A 44 -0.48 13.89 5.79
N LEU A 45 -1.22 14.76 6.47
CA LEU A 45 -2.60 14.47 6.88
C LEU A 45 -3.50 14.05 5.70
N PHE A 46 -3.32 14.65 4.52
CA PHE A 46 -4.13 14.32 3.35
C PHE A 46 -3.96 12.88 2.86
N ILE A 47 -2.89 12.17 3.23
CA ILE A 47 -2.70 10.76 2.83
C ILE A 47 -3.80 9.86 3.42
N ARG A 48 -4.46 10.31 4.49
CA ARG A 48 -5.61 9.62 5.09
C ARG A 48 -6.90 9.81 4.29
N GLU A 49 -6.98 10.83 3.45
CA GLU A 49 -8.13 11.10 2.60
C GLU A 49 -8.18 10.14 1.41
N PRO A 50 -9.37 9.99 0.77
CA PRO A 50 -9.48 9.42 -0.56
C PRO A 50 -8.50 10.02 -1.56
N PHE A 51 -7.96 9.19 -2.47
CA PHE A 51 -6.95 9.58 -3.46
C PHE A 51 -7.43 10.71 -4.38
N ASN A 52 -8.72 10.77 -4.70
CA ASN A 52 -9.31 11.87 -5.46
C ASN A 52 -9.34 13.21 -4.71
N ASN A 53 -9.18 13.20 -3.39
CA ASN A 53 -9.06 14.37 -2.55
C ASN A 53 -7.59 14.80 -2.35
N TRP A 54 -6.62 14.09 -2.93
CA TRP A 54 -5.21 14.46 -2.89
C TRP A 54 -4.89 15.59 -3.88
N ARG A 55 -5.77 16.57 -3.92
CA ARG A 55 -5.66 17.77 -4.74
C ARG A 55 -5.42 18.92 -3.79
N TYR A 56 -4.34 19.67 -4.01
CA TYR A 56 -4.17 20.93 -3.32
C TYR A 56 -5.37 21.81 -3.64
N THR A 57 -6.12 22.14 -2.61
CA THR A 57 -7.09 23.23 -2.64
C THR A 57 -6.65 24.23 -1.58
N GLY A 58 -7.00 25.51 -1.73
CA GLY A 58 -6.72 26.52 -0.70
C GLY A 58 -7.34 26.23 0.69
N LYS A 59 -8.04 25.10 0.85
CA LYS A 59 -8.65 24.61 2.08
C LYS A 59 -7.78 23.62 2.86
N MET A 60 -6.68 23.11 2.28
CA MET A 60 -5.77 22.17 2.94
C MET A 60 -4.62 22.89 3.69
N LYS A 61 -4.93 23.51 4.84
CA LYS A 61 -3.88 23.92 5.80
C LYS A 61 -3.34 22.67 6.51
N PRO A 62 -2.01 22.50 6.69
CA PRO A 62 -1.02 23.56 6.92
C PRO A 62 -0.03 23.79 5.77
N TYR A 63 -0.35 23.40 4.54
CA TYR A 63 0.43 23.80 3.36
C TYR A 63 0.18 25.28 3.10
N ASN A 64 0.97 26.12 3.77
CA ASN A 64 0.76 27.56 3.87
C ASN A 64 0.68 28.17 2.47
N ASP A 65 -0.39 28.95 2.29
CA ASP A 65 -0.75 29.71 1.09
C ASP A 65 0.49 30.34 0.42
N SER A 66 0.83 29.90 -0.79
CA SER A 66 1.48 30.71 -1.84
C SER A 66 1.92 29.91 -3.07
N PHE A 67 1.51 28.64 -3.22
CA PHE A 67 1.85 27.86 -4.42
C PHE A 67 1.02 28.32 -5.63
N MET A 68 1.40 29.47 -6.20
CA MET A 68 1.22 29.82 -7.62
C MET A 68 -0.21 29.75 -8.21
N GLY A 69 -1.29 29.75 -7.41
CA GLY A 69 -2.65 29.70 -7.94
C GLY A 69 -2.92 28.50 -8.88
N ARG A 70 -2.19 27.38 -8.72
CA ARG A 70 -2.40 26.16 -9.51
C ARG A 70 -2.86 25.02 -8.61
N ASP A 71 -3.92 24.35 -9.04
CA ASP A 71 -4.34 23.08 -8.48
C ASP A 71 -3.25 22.03 -8.76
N LYS A 72 -2.72 21.40 -7.71
CA LYS A 72 -1.70 20.35 -7.78
C LYS A 72 -2.33 19.03 -7.37
N ASN A 73 -2.18 17.98 -8.18
CA ASN A 73 -2.67 16.65 -7.84
C ASN A 73 -1.52 15.79 -7.28
N TYR A 74 -1.44 15.68 -5.95
CA TYR A 74 -0.39 14.91 -5.27
C TYR A 74 -0.45 13.42 -5.59
N PHE A 75 -1.65 12.87 -5.82
CA PHE A 75 -1.77 11.46 -6.18
C PHE A 75 -1.15 11.20 -7.54
N THR A 76 -1.43 12.04 -8.55
CA THR A 76 -0.90 11.84 -9.90
C THR A 76 0.56 12.29 -10.05
N GLU A 77 0.96 13.38 -9.40
CA GLU A 77 2.25 14.06 -9.65
C GLU A 77 3.37 13.69 -8.66
N GLU A 78 3.02 13.39 -7.40
CA GLU A 78 4.01 13.28 -6.31
C GLU A 78 4.11 11.87 -5.70
N PHE A 79 3.00 11.13 -5.69
CA PHE A 79 3.00 9.72 -5.29
C PHE A 79 3.48 8.83 -6.45
N ARG A 80 4.58 8.10 -6.21
CA ARG A 80 5.21 7.24 -7.23
C ARG A 80 5.45 5.83 -6.71
N GLU A 81 5.12 4.85 -7.52
CA GLU A 81 5.36 3.43 -7.24
C GLU A 81 6.69 3.01 -7.85
N ASP A 82 7.56 2.35 -7.06
CA ASP A 82 8.72 1.65 -7.59
C ASP A 82 8.32 0.21 -7.92
N ILE A 83 7.78 0.01 -9.12
CA ILE A 83 7.28 -1.29 -9.58
C ILE A 83 8.40 -2.35 -9.59
N LEU A 84 9.66 -1.96 -9.77
CA LEU A 84 10.80 -2.89 -9.80
C LEU A 84 11.12 -3.48 -8.42
N SER A 85 10.68 -2.82 -7.34
CA SER A 85 10.86 -3.28 -5.96
C SER A 85 9.92 -4.43 -5.55
N ASN A 86 9.00 -4.85 -6.42
CA ASN A 86 8.01 -5.90 -6.13
C ASN A 86 8.57 -7.33 -6.13
N ARG A 87 9.85 -7.53 -6.48
CA ARG A 87 10.46 -8.88 -6.58
C ARG A 87 10.36 -9.69 -5.29
N GLU A 88 10.46 -9.01 -4.15
CA GLU A 88 10.34 -9.60 -2.81
C GLU A 88 8.88 -9.79 -2.37
N SER A 89 7.90 -9.27 -3.11
CA SER A 89 6.49 -9.46 -2.81
C SER A 89 6.06 -10.89 -3.07
N ARG A 90 5.24 -11.46 -2.17
CA ARG A 90 4.57 -12.76 -2.40
C ARG A 90 3.53 -12.71 -3.53
N PHE A 91 3.15 -11.50 -3.95
CA PHE A 91 2.25 -11.25 -5.07
C PHE A 91 2.99 -11.03 -6.40
N TYR A 92 4.32 -11.14 -6.43
CA TYR A 92 5.12 -10.88 -7.63
C TYR A 92 4.62 -11.59 -8.89
N ALA A 93 4.87 -10.88 -10.00
CA ALA A 93 4.23 -10.86 -11.31
C ALA A 93 2.87 -10.13 -11.34
N ASN A 94 2.10 -10.10 -10.24
CA ASN A 94 0.94 -9.20 -10.12
C ASN A 94 1.43 -7.80 -9.75
N SER A 95 0.88 -6.79 -10.42
CA SER A 95 1.24 -5.39 -10.17
C SER A 95 0.08 -4.68 -9.50
N PHE A 96 0.36 -4.02 -8.39
CA PHE A 96 -0.47 -2.92 -7.91
C PHE A 96 -0.07 -1.70 -8.72
N LEU A 97 -1.01 -1.15 -9.47
CA LEU A 97 -0.77 -0.05 -10.38
C LEU A 97 -1.69 1.10 -10.03
N LYS A 98 -1.13 2.30 -10.00
CA LYS A 98 -1.92 3.52 -10.00
C LYS A 98 -2.70 3.65 -11.31
N GLN A 99 -4.01 3.77 -11.21
CA GLN A 99 -4.91 4.01 -12.33
C GLN A 99 -5.88 5.14 -11.95
N ASP A 100 -5.75 6.28 -12.63
CA ASP A 100 -6.47 7.51 -12.32
C ASP A 100 -6.33 7.95 -10.85
N GLU A 101 -7.40 7.88 -10.07
CA GLU A 101 -7.49 8.20 -8.64
C GLU A 101 -7.65 6.92 -7.79
N THR A 102 -7.11 5.81 -8.28
CA THR A 102 -7.15 4.50 -7.61
C THR A 102 -5.80 3.77 -7.69
N ILE A 103 -5.63 2.78 -6.82
CA ILE A 103 -4.60 1.74 -6.96
C ILE A 103 -5.34 0.42 -7.21
N GLU A 104 -5.01 -0.25 -8.30
CA GLU A 104 -5.65 -1.48 -8.73
C GLU A 104 -4.65 -2.65 -8.72
N MET A 105 -5.13 -3.84 -8.37
CA MET A 105 -4.39 -5.09 -8.57
C MET A 105 -5.31 -6.11 -9.22
N ASP A 106 -4.89 -6.61 -10.37
CA ASP A 106 -5.37 -7.89 -10.91
C ASP A 106 -4.48 -9.01 -10.38
N TYR A 107 -5.06 -9.83 -9.51
CA TYR A 107 -4.39 -10.99 -8.95
C TYR A 107 -4.70 -12.24 -9.75
N GLU A 108 -3.65 -12.93 -10.20
CA GLU A 108 -3.67 -14.31 -10.67
C GLU A 108 -2.62 -15.12 -9.91
N GLY A 109 -3.05 -16.07 -9.09
CA GLY A 109 -2.14 -16.83 -8.24
C GLY A 109 -2.83 -17.79 -7.27
N PRO A 110 -2.06 -18.42 -6.37
CA PRO A 110 -2.57 -19.47 -5.49
C PRO A 110 -3.50 -18.94 -4.40
N LYS A 111 -4.69 -19.57 -4.27
CA LYS A 111 -5.78 -19.18 -3.37
C LYS A 111 -5.36 -18.94 -1.92
N TYR A 112 -4.43 -19.73 -1.37
CA TYR A 112 -4.00 -19.60 0.01
C TYR A 112 -3.45 -18.20 0.38
N LEU A 113 -2.85 -17.47 -0.57
CA LEU A 113 -2.35 -16.13 -0.30
C LEU A 113 -3.50 -15.17 0.01
N LEU A 114 -4.66 -15.37 -0.61
CA LEU A 114 -5.84 -14.53 -0.39
C LEU A 114 -6.60 -14.85 0.91
N GLU A 115 -6.30 -15.99 1.54
CA GLU A 115 -6.97 -16.49 2.75
C GLU A 115 -6.17 -16.19 4.03
N LYS A 116 -4.93 -15.72 3.90
CA LYS A 116 -4.07 -15.34 5.02
C LYS A 116 -4.33 -13.91 5.48
N ASP A 117 -4.73 -13.75 6.74
CA ASP A 117 -4.85 -12.44 7.40
C ASP A 117 -3.47 -11.89 7.80
N GLU A 118 -2.68 -11.54 6.79
CA GLU A 118 -1.34 -10.98 6.90
C GLU A 118 -1.22 -9.71 6.05
N ASP A 119 -0.35 -8.81 6.48
CA ASP A 119 -0.04 -7.60 5.71
C ASP A 119 1.18 -7.90 4.84
N PHE A 120 0.94 -8.19 3.57
CA PHE A 120 1.98 -8.59 2.64
C PHE A 120 2.59 -7.39 1.95
N TYR A 121 3.92 -7.32 1.98
CA TYR A 121 4.67 -6.35 1.18
C TYR A 121 4.35 -6.52 -0.30
N ILE A 122 4.07 -5.39 -0.96
CA ILE A 122 3.74 -5.31 -2.38
C ILE A 122 4.88 -4.65 -3.16
N ASN A 123 5.15 -3.39 -2.86
CA ASN A 123 6.20 -2.60 -3.49
C ASN A 123 6.59 -1.43 -2.58
N THR A 124 7.63 -0.74 -2.98
CA THR A 124 8.06 0.52 -2.38
C THR A 124 7.35 1.66 -3.10
N VAL A 125 6.88 2.64 -2.35
CA VAL A 125 6.26 3.85 -2.86
C VAL A 125 7.00 5.07 -2.31
N LYS A 126 7.12 6.10 -3.14
CA LYS A 126 7.67 7.39 -2.79
C LYS A 126 6.51 8.33 -2.50
N CYS A 127 6.37 8.76 -1.26
CA CYS A 127 5.32 9.68 -0.82
C CYS A 127 5.90 11.07 -0.52
N PRO A 128 5.18 12.16 -0.82
CA PRO A 128 5.56 13.49 -0.37
C PRO A 128 5.52 13.57 1.16
N LEU A 129 6.46 14.30 1.76
CA LEU A 129 6.48 14.61 3.18
C LEU A 129 5.67 15.88 3.46
N GLN A 130 5.27 16.04 4.72
CA GLN A 130 4.70 17.29 5.17
C GLN A 130 5.80 18.34 5.29
N GLU A 131 5.69 19.42 4.50
CA GLU A 131 6.70 20.48 4.48
C GLU A 131 6.17 21.79 5.05
N GLU A 132 7.03 22.46 5.82
CA GLU A 132 6.83 23.82 6.30
C GLU A 132 7.57 24.87 5.44
N LYS A 133 8.46 24.45 4.53
CA LYS A 133 9.31 25.35 3.74
C LYS A 133 8.78 25.55 2.31
N LYS A 134 8.96 26.76 1.81
CA LYS A 134 8.51 27.18 0.47
C LYS A 134 9.48 26.64 -0.58
N PHE A 135 8.95 26.06 -1.67
CA PHE A 135 9.65 25.60 -2.89
C PHE A 135 10.41 24.27 -2.84
N GLU A 136 10.34 23.51 -1.75
CA GLU A 136 10.84 22.15 -1.73
C GLU A 136 9.66 21.16 -1.66
N THR A 137 9.84 19.99 -2.27
CA THR A 137 8.97 18.84 -2.03
C THR A 137 9.89 17.66 -1.85
N LYS A 138 10.02 17.26 -0.59
CA LYS A 138 10.76 16.11 -0.11
C LYS A 138 9.83 14.93 -0.18
N HIS A 139 10.45 13.81 -0.40
CA HIS A 139 9.76 12.54 -0.40
C HIS A 139 10.54 11.55 0.43
N GLN A 140 9.80 10.56 0.89
CA GLN A 140 10.37 9.41 1.57
C GLN A 140 9.78 8.14 0.98
N ASN A 141 10.60 7.09 1.02
CA ASN A 141 10.17 5.77 0.62
C ASN A 141 9.43 5.10 1.79
N TYR A 142 8.28 4.54 1.49
CA TYR A 142 7.50 3.68 2.37
C TYR A 142 7.15 2.40 1.64
N TYR A 143 6.69 1.41 2.38
CA TYR A 143 6.41 0.09 1.84
C TYR A 143 4.90 -0.14 1.81
N LEU A 144 4.36 -0.28 0.61
CA LEU A 144 2.96 -0.62 0.37
C LEU A 144 2.71 -2.06 0.83
N HIS A 145 1.69 -2.22 1.65
CA HIS A 145 1.25 -3.53 2.11
C HIS A 145 -0.22 -3.73 1.79
N PHE A 146 -0.57 -4.96 1.47
CA PHE A 146 -1.94 -5.40 1.19
C PHE A 146 -2.33 -6.52 2.15
N ASN A 147 -3.52 -6.40 2.74
CA ASN A 147 -4.14 -7.48 3.49
C ASN A 147 -5.33 -8.03 2.68
N PRO A 148 -5.27 -9.28 2.19
CA PRO A 148 -6.29 -9.82 1.31
C PRO A 148 -7.58 -10.23 2.02
N VAL A 149 -7.52 -10.59 3.30
CA VAL A 149 -8.68 -10.97 4.11
C VAL A 149 -9.48 -9.74 4.51
N LYS A 150 -8.79 -8.73 5.07
CA LYS A 150 -9.40 -7.46 5.51
C LYS A 150 -9.59 -6.46 4.36
N LYS A 151 -9.03 -6.77 3.18
CA LYS A 151 -9.17 -5.98 1.94
C LYS A 151 -8.79 -4.51 2.13
N TYR A 152 -7.60 -4.27 2.69
CA TYR A 152 -7.04 -2.94 2.77
C TYR A 152 -5.64 -2.88 2.19
N ILE A 153 -5.25 -1.65 1.82
CA ILE A 153 -3.86 -1.27 1.65
C ILE A 153 -3.42 -0.30 2.75
N THR A 154 -2.16 -0.42 3.16
CA THR A 154 -1.53 0.44 4.16
C THR A 154 -0.08 0.73 3.78
N LEU A 155 0.54 1.67 4.49
CA LEU A 155 1.96 2.00 4.35
C LEU A 155 2.68 1.67 5.64
N TYR A 156 3.88 1.09 5.53
CA TYR A 156 4.78 0.84 6.65
C TYR A 156 6.17 1.43 6.42
N THR A 157 6.88 1.66 7.52
CA THR A 157 8.30 2.04 7.54
C THR A 157 9.25 0.85 7.37
N GLU A 158 8.75 -0.39 7.37
CA GLU A 158 9.51 -1.61 7.11
C GLU A 158 8.70 -2.63 6.31
N LYS A 159 9.38 -3.54 5.61
CA LYS A 159 8.73 -4.62 4.84
C LYS A 159 8.24 -5.72 5.78
N LYS A 160 7.03 -6.24 5.53
CA LYS A 160 6.40 -7.35 6.25
C LYS A 160 5.95 -8.45 5.30
N ASN A 161 6.05 -9.70 5.77
CA ASN A 161 5.56 -10.89 5.06
C ASN A 161 6.06 -10.97 3.60
N VAL A 162 7.35 -10.64 3.39
CA VAL A 162 8.04 -10.81 2.10
C VAL A 162 8.17 -12.30 1.73
N LYS A 163 8.53 -12.59 0.48
CA LYS A 163 8.93 -13.94 0.07
C LYS A 163 10.07 -14.44 0.97
N GLU A 164 10.01 -15.73 1.27
CA GLU A 164 11.16 -16.44 1.85
C GLU A 164 12.21 -16.60 0.73
N ASN A 165 13.47 -16.34 1.04
CA ASN A 165 14.61 -16.55 0.14
C ASN A 165 14.99 -18.02 0.06
#